data_AF-A0A2V6E137-F1
#
_entry.id   AF-A0A2V6E137-F1
#
_cell.length_a   1.000
_cell.length_b   1.000
_cell.length_c   1.000
_cell.angle_alpha   90.00
_cell.angle_beta   90.00
_cell.angle_gamma   90.00
#
_symmetry.space_group_name_H-M   'P 1'
#
loop_
_entity.id
_entity.type
_entity.pdbx_description
1 polymer ?
#
loop_
_entity_poly.entity_id
_entity_poly.type
_entity_poly.pdbx_seq_one_letter_code
_entity_poly.pdbx_strand_id
1 'polypeptide(L)' 'MPSIALLHASQLVTLAGPPRARRGKELSELGIISDGAFVAAGGKIIHVGKSTEIEKL' A
#
# COMPACT_ATOMS: atom_id res chain seq x y z
N MET A 1 -18.47 -0.18 11.21
CA MET A 1 -17.75 0.97 10.62
C MET A 1 -17.60 0.71 9.13
N PRO A 2 -17.81 1.69 8.25
CA PRO A 2 -17.67 1.47 6.82
C PRO A 2 -16.21 1.14 6.48
N SER A 3 -16.04 0.23 5.52
CA SER A 3 -14.76 -0.15 4.93
C SER A 3 -14.79 0.11 3.42
N ILE A 4 -13.61 0.29 2.85
CA ILE A 4 -13.39 0.41 1.40
C ILE A 4 -12.18 -0.44 1.03
N ALA A 5 -12.28 -1.12 -0.10
CA ALA A 5 -11.15 -1.76 -0.75
C ALA A 5 -10.92 -1.10 -2.11
N LEU A 6 -9.65 -0.87 -2.44
CA LEU A 6 -9.23 -0.52 -3.79
C LEU A 6 -8.42 -1.69 -4.33
N LEU A 7 -8.84 -2.22 -5.48
CA LEU A 7 -8.21 -3.31 -6.20
C LEU A 7 -7.71 -2.81 -7.56
N HIS A 8 -6.74 -3.52 -8.11
CA HIS A 8 -6.22 -3.31 -9.46
C HIS A 8 -5.69 -1.91 -9.76
N ALA A 9 -5.07 -1.26 -8.77
CA ALA A 9 -4.23 -0.11 -9.07
C ALA A 9 -3.03 -0.61 -9.90
N SER A 10 -2.86 -0.07 -11.11
CA SER A 10 -1.76 -0.45 -12.00
C SER A 10 -0.41 -0.38 -11.26
N GLN A 11 -0.23 0.64 -10.43
CA GLN A 11 0.84 0.74 -9.44
C GLN A 11 0.33 1.34 -8.13
N LEU A 12 0.60 0.67 -7.02
CA LEU A 12 0.43 1.20 -5.67
C LEU A 12 1.79 1.58 -5.08
N VAL A 13 2.01 2.88 -4.89
CA VAL A 13 3.24 3.42 -4.30
C VAL A 13 3.03 3.61 -2.81
N THR A 14 3.62 2.75 -1.99
CA THR A 14 3.35 2.73 -0.53
C THR A 14 4.18 3.74 0.25
N LEU A 15 5.35 4.11 -0.28
CA LEU A 15 6.38 4.87 0.41
C LEU A 15 6.82 4.25 1.76
N ALA A 16 6.49 2.98 2.00
CA ALA A 16 6.81 2.27 3.24
C ALA A 16 8.32 2.27 3.48
N GLY A 17 8.73 2.72 4.65
CA GLY A 17 10.13 2.94 4.98
C GLY A 17 10.32 3.17 6.49
N PRO A 18 11.55 3.46 6.91
CA PRO A 18 11.85 3.67 8.32
C PRO A 18 11.08 4.87 8.91
N PRO A 19 10.87 4.92 10.24
CA PRO A 19 10.20 6.05 10.92
C PRO A 19 11.13 7.28 11.04
N ARG A 20 11.85 7.61 9.96
CA ARG A 20 12.73 8.77 9.80
C ARG A 20 12.78 9.16 8.33
N ALA A 21 13.28 10.35 8.03
CA ALA A 21 13.54 10.75 6.64
C ALA A 21 14.52 9.77 5.96
N ARG A 22 14.22 9.44 4.70
CA ARG A 22 15.11 8.67 3.80
C ARG A 22 16.34 9.51 3.45
N ARG A 23 17.49 8.86 3.26
CA ARG A 23 18.75 9.52 2.89
C ARG A 23 19.49 8.75 1.78
N GLY A 24 20.15 9.49 0.89
CA GLY A 24 20.98 8.91 -0.16
C GLY A 24 20.20 7.91 -1.03
N LYS A 25 20.71 6.67 -1.14
CA LYS A 25 20.11 5.61 -1.96
C LYS A 25 18.69 5.22 -1.53
N GLU A 26 18.33 5.42 -0.27
CA GLU A 26 17.00 5.12 0.25
C GLU A 26 15.89 5.96 -0.40
N LEU A 27 16.22 7.12 -0.98
CA LEU A 27 15.27 7.99 -1.69
C LEU A 27 14.65 7.31 -2.91
N SER A 28 15.35 6.34 -3.50
CA SER A 28 14.88 5.58 -4.65
C SER A 28 13.98 4.40 -4.28
N GLU A 29 13.85 4.06 -2.99
CA GLU A 29 13.10 2.89 -2.51
C GLU A 29 11.61 3.22 -2.31
N LEU A 30 10.88 3.45 -3.40
CA LEU A 30 9.49 3.94 -3.35
C LEU A 30 8.45 2.92 -2.84
N GLY A 31 8.80 1.63 -2.77
CA GLY A 31 7.88 0.57 -2.35
C GLY A 31 6.68 0.42 -3.28
N ILE A 32 6.94 0.18 -4.56
CA ILE A 32 5.92 0.03 -5.62
C ILE A 32 5.41 -1.41 -5.67
N ILE A 33 4.10 -1.58 -5.62
CA ILE A 33 3.41 -2.85 -5.84
C ILE A 33 2.66 -2.75 -7.18
N SER A 34 3.07 -3.54 -8.17
CA SER A 34 2.34 -3.67 -9.43
C SER A 34 1.05 -4.46 -9.20
N ASP A 35 -0.06 -4.03 -9.81
CA ASP A 35 -1.41 -4.58 -9.53
C ASP A 35 -1.69 -4.59 -8.02
N GLY A 36 -1.53 -3.41 -7.41
CA GLY A 36 -1.58 -3.21 -5.97
C GLY A 36 -3.00 -2.91 -5.46
N ALA A 37 -3.20 -3.17 -4.18
CA ALA A 37 -4.47 -3.02 -3.50
C ALA A 37 -4.31 -2.66 -2.01
N PHE A 38 -5.37 -2.13 -1.41
CA PHE A 38 -5.48 -1.93 0.03
C PHE A 38 -6.91 -2.07 0.54
N VAL A 39 -7.04 -2.31 1.85
CA VAL A 39 -8.30 -2.17 2.59
C VAL A 39 -8.15 -1.08 3.63
N ALA A 40 -9.14 -0.19 3.71
CA ALA A 40 -9.25 0.82 4.76
C ALA A 40 -10.57 0.68 5.52
N ALA A 41 -10.51 0.82 6.84
CA ALA A 41 -11.65 0.79 7.72
C ALA A 41 -11.47 1.83 8.82
N GLY A 42 -12.53 2.57 9.15
CA GLY A 42 -12.47 3.60 10.20
C GLY A 42 -11.41 4.68 9.95
N GLY A 43 -11.17 5.04 8.69
CA GLY A 43 -10.18 6.06 8.30
C GLY A 43 -8.71 5.61 8.37
N LYS A 44 -8.44 4.31 8.55
CA LYS A 44 -7.08 3.74 8.58
C LYS A 44 -6.92 2.64 7.54
N ILE A 45 -5.74 2.57 6.94
CA ILE A 45 -5.33 1.43 6.11
C ILE A 45 -5.00 0.26 7.05
N ILE A 46 -5.62 -0.89 6.82
CA ILE A 46 -5.45 -2.10 7.65
C ILE A 46 -4.72 -3.22 6.91
N HIS A 47 -4.79 -3.25 5.57
CA HIS A 47 -4.07 -4.20 4.72
C HIS A 47 -3.59 -3.51 3.45
N VAL A 48 -2.41 -3.90 2.97
CA VAL A 48 -1.79 -3.45 1.71
C VAL A 48 -1.11 -4.66 1.08
N GLY A 49 -1.25 -4.84 -0.23
CA GLY A 49 -0.67 -5.98 -0.92
C GLY A 49 -0.99 -5.96 -2.42
N LYS A 50 -0.84 -7.11 -3.08
CA LYS A 50 -1.35 -7.29 -4.44
C LYS A 50 -2.87 -7.44 -4.43
N SER A 51 -3.53 -7.08 -5.53
CA SER A 51 -4.99 -7.25 -5.68
C SER A 51 -5.44 -8.67 -5.36
N THR A 52 -4.71 -9.68 -5.83
CA THR A 52 -5.02 -11.11 -5.61
C THR A 52 -4.85 -11.59 -4.15
N GLU A 53 -4.11 -10.84 -3.34
CA GLU A 53 -3.96 -11.10 -1.91
C GLU A 53 -5.10 -10.42 -1.13
N ILE A 54 -5.41 -9.17 -1.50
CA ILE A 54 -6.44 -8.37 -0.83
C ILE A 54 -7.86 -8.86 -1.13
N GLU A 55 -8.13 -9.35 -2.34
CA GLU A 55 -9.45 -9.87 -2.73
C GLU A 55 -9.90 -11.09 -1.90
N LYS A 56 -8.97 -11.75 -1.19
CA LYS A 56 -9.25 -12.93 -0.35
C LYS A 56 -9.56 -12.60 1.12
N LEU A 57 -9.50 -11.32 1.49
CA LEU A 57 -9.74 -10.82 2.85
C LEU A 57 -11.24 -10.55 3.09
#